data_AF-W9IK94-F1
#
_entry.id   AF-W9IK94-F1
#
_cell.length_a   1.000
_cell.length_b   1.000
_cell.length_c   1.000
_cell.angle_alpha   90.00
_cell.angle_beta   90.00
_cell.angle_gamma   90.00
#
_symmetry.space_group_name_H-M   'P 1'
#
loop_
_entity.id
_entity.type
_entity.pdbx_description
1 polymer ?
#
loop_
_entity_poly.entity_id
_entity_poly.type
_entity_poly.pdbx_seq_one_letter_code
_entity_poly.pdbx_strand_id
1 'polypeptide(L)'
;MSEPQRINDLPAQHPEDTTTPTTQVGAKDGDNATTKPEPSLCGVCDVNPPKYKCPRCRLPYCSVACNKIHHENHPADPEPAPAAPRSALSESLATSLPQLPDPSNPFQALESSEKLRLLFRKYPGLPDQLRKIDAATLPPPEAKPAIPASLLKGLPPKQEAWNHDIGIQNGKEALRKARRADGEQGDAIREYSELILHLMNTENARTDVDNILRQKMAQEDTRLIERLMAQEKR
;
A
#
# COMPACT_ATOMS: atom_id res chain seq x y z
N MET A 1 -40.15 39.07 49.31
CA MET A 1 -41.58 38.91 48.95
C MET A 1 -41.66 38.00 47.75
N SER A 2 -42.53 37.00 47.85
CA SER A 2 -43.21 36.31 46.75
C SER A 2 -42.40 35.47 45.75
N GLU A 3 -42.44 34.16 46.01
CA GLU A 3 -42.84 33.10 45.05
C GLU A 3 -44.06 33.52 44.18
N PRO A 4 -44.53 32.78 43.13
CA PRO A 4 -44.04 31.49 42.58
C PRO A 4 -44.25 31.27 41.04
N GLN A 5 -43.90 30.04 40.60
CA GLN A 5 -44.65 29.16 39.68
C GLN A 5 -44.51 29.35 38.14
N ARG A 6 -44.41 28.32 37.28
CA ARG A 6 -44.96 26.94 37.35
C ARG A 6 -44.46 26.03 36.17
N ILE A 7 -44.27 24.72 36.47
CA ILE A 7 -44.45 23.46 35.66
C ILE A 7 -43.80 23.31 34.27
N ASN A 8 -43.43 22.16 33.69
CA ASN A 8 -43.27 20.70 33.91
C ASN A 8 -42.46 20.26 32.63
N ASP A 9 -41.58 19.26 32.57
CA ASP A 9 -41.88 17.83 32.56
C ASP A 9 -40.56 17.00 32.56
N LEU A 10 -40.71 15.79 33.10
CA LEU A 10 -39.78 14.73 33.52
C LEU A 10 -39.22 13.86 32.33
N PRO A 11 -38.49 12.74 32.52
CA PRO A 11 -37.18 12.52 33.17
C PRO A 11 -36.24 11.55 32.38
N ALA A 12 -35.00 11.38 32.85
CA ALA A 12 -34.21 10.17 32.62
C ALA A 12 -33.81 9.58 33.98
N GLN A 13 -34.14 8.30 34.20
CA GLN A 13 -33.84 7.55 35.43
C GLN A 13 -32.83 6.42 35.13
N HIS A 14 -31.76 6.39 35.91
CA HIS A 14 -31.03 5.19 36.38
C HIS A 14 -31.98 4.34 37.29
N PRO A 15 -31.68 3.11 37.79
CA PRO A 15 -30.37 2.48 38.01
C PRO A 15 -30.32 0.93 37.86
N GLU A 16 -29.17 0.38 38.27
CA GLU A 16 -28.81 -1.03 38.46
C GLU A 16 -29.61 -1.70 39.60
N ASP A 17 -29.85 -3.03 39.53
CA ASP A 17 -29.52 -3.98 40.60
C ASP A 17 -29.96 -5.44 40.32
N THR A 18 -28.98 -6.36 40.42
CA THR A 18 -28.94 -7.57 41.26
C THR A 18 -29.99 -8.71 41.15
N THR A 19 -29.47 -9.95 41.22
CA THR A 19 -30.02 -11.26 41.67
C THR A 19 -30.76 -12.25 40.72
N THR A 20 -30.14 -13.43 40.56
CA THR A 20 -30.66 -14.81 40.27
C THR A 20 -31.76 -15.27 41.25
N PRO A 21 -32.58 -16.35 41.05
CA PRO A 21 -32.29 -17.65 40.40
C PRO A 21 -33.47 -18.40 39.68
N THR A 22 -33.20 -19.65 39.23
CA THR A 22 -34.13 -20.81 39.05
C THR A 22 -34.50 -21.26 37.61
N THR A 23 -33.77 -22.29 37.16
CA THR A 23 -34.19 -23.62 36.67
C THR A 23 -35.48 -23.80 35.84
N GLN A 24 -35.34 -24.27 34.58
CA GLN A 24 -35.81 -25.59 34.07
C GLN A 24 -35.48 -25.73 32.56
N VAL A 25 -34.54 -26.63 32.18
CA VAL A 25 -34.73 -27.94 31.51
C VAL A 25 -35.30 -27.89 30.08
N GLY A 26 -34.52 -28.36 29.11
CA GLY A 26 -34.98 -28.72 27.76
C GLY A 26 -33.82 -29.07 26.82
N ALA A 27 -33.57 -30.36 26.65
CA ALA A 27 -32.45 -30.97 25.93
C ALA A 27 -32.49 -30.84 24.40
N LYS A 28 -31.31 -30.94 23.74
CA LYS A 28 -31.01 -31.93 22.68
C LYS A 28 -29.55 -31.82 22.16
N ASP A 29 -28.79 -32.85 22.48
CA ASP A 29 -27.88 -33.68 21.67
C ASP A 29 -26.87 -33.06 20.69
N GLY A 30 -25.60 -33.43 20.88
CA GLY A 30 -24.51 -33.25 19.91
C GLY A 30 -23.15 -33.56 20.53
N ASP A 31 -22.76 -34.84 20.52
CA ASP A 31 -21.50 -35.38 21.01
C ASP A 31 -20.26 -34.74 20.35
N ASN A 32 -19.29 -34.31 21.16
CA ASN A 32 -17.86 -34.53 20.84
C ASN A 32 -17.00 -34.54 22.10
N ALA A 33 -16.09 -35.50 22.14
CA ALA A 33 -15.36 -36.02 23.27
C ALA A 33 -14.33 -35.04 23.87
N THR A 34 -14.31 -35.03 25.20
CA THR A 34 -13.14 -35.13 26.08
C THR A 34 -11.83 -34.52 25.60
N THR A 35 -11.51 -33.32 26.11
CA THR A 35 -10.26 -33.03 26.82
C THR A 35 -10.50 -31.82 27.73
N LYS A 36 -10.59 -32.02 29.05
CA LYS A 36 -10.45 -30.92 30.01
C LYS A 36 -9.03 -30.35 29.86
N PRO A 37 -8.81 -29.08 29.47
CA PRO A 37 -7.51 -28.49 29.63
C PRO A 37 -7.33 -28.18 31.12
N GLU A 38 -6.29 -28.77 31.71
CA GLU A 38 -5.71 -28.34 32.99
C GLU A 38 -5.75 -26.81 33.08
N PRO A 39 -6.12 -26.22 34.23
CA PRO A 39 -6.12 -24.77 34.36
C PRO A 39 -4.67 -24.29 34.17
N SER A 40 -4.37 -23.71 33.01
CA SER A 40 -3.05 -23.11 32.77
C SER A 40 -2.84 -22.09 33.87
N LEU A 41 -1.81 -22.24 34.70
CA LEU A 41 -1.51 -21.29 35.78
C LEU A 41 -0.69 -20.13 35.21
N CYS A 42 -0.61 -19.04 35.97
CA CYS A 42 0.23 -17.89 35.65
C CYS A 42 1.69 -18.33 35.48
N GLY A 43 2.27 -18.25 34.28
CA GLY A 43 3.65 -18.67 34.02
C GLY A 43 4.74 -17.81 34.66
N VAL A 44 4.39 -16.98 35.64
CA VAL A 44 5.31 -16.16 36.45
C VAL A 44 5.31 -16.60 37.91
N CYS A 45 4.14 -16.94 38.46
CA CYS A 45 4.02 -17.32 39.86
C CYS A 45 3.45 -18.72 40.08
N ASP A 46 2.95 -19.38 39.03
CA ASP A 46 2.36 -20.73 38.99
C ASP A 46 1.32 -21.03 40.08
N VAL A 47 0.74 -20.01 40.71
CA VAL A 47 -0.20 -20.16 41.83
C VAL A 47 -1.63 -19.80 41.43
N ASN A 48 -1.79 -18.74 40.65
CA ASN A 48 -3.10 -18.21 40.29
C ASN A 48 -3.45 -18.47 38.83
N PRO A 49 -4.73 -18.63 38.49
CA PRO A 49 -5.15 -18.66 37.09
C PRO A 49 -4.80 -17.32 36.40
N PRO A 50 -4.34 -17.36 35.14
CA PRO A 50 -3.93 -16.20 34.40
C PRO A 50 -5.16 -15.40 33.96
N LYS A 51 -5.06 -14.09 34.07
CA LYS A 51 -6.11 -13.15 33.67
C LYS A 51 -5.76 -12.44 32.35
N TYR A 52 -4.48 -12.36 32.02
CA TYR A 52 -3.96 -11.60 30.88
C TYR A 52 -2.80 -12.36 30.21
N LYS A 53 -2.37 -11.93 29.01
CA LYS A 53 -1.27 -12.52 28.23
C LYS A 53 -0.30 -11.45 27.75
N CYS A 54 1.01 -11.71 27.79
CA CYS A 54 2.01 -10.76 27.31
C CYS A 54 1.96 -10.60 25.77
N PRO A 55 1.96 -9.38 25.20
CA PRO A 55 1.95 -9.19 23.74
C PRO A 55 3.26 -9.62 23.05
N ARG A 56 4.38 -9.71 23.79
CA ARG A 56 5.71 -10.01 23.22
C ARG A 56 5.99 -11.50 23.11
N CYS A 57 5.69 -12.27 24.15
CA CYS A 57 5.97 -13.71 24.20
C CYS A 57 4.72 -14.59 24.40
N ARG A 58 3.53 -13.98 24.52
CA ARG A 58 2.24 -14.65 24.77
C ARG A 58 2.16 -15.46 26.08
N LEU A 59 3.12 -15.28 27.00
CA LEU A 59 3.10 -15.93 28.33
C LEU A 59 1.87 -15.45 29.15
N PRO A 60 1.07 -16.39 29.69
CA PRO A 60 -0.11 -16.06 30.49
C PRO A 60 0.27 -15.66 31.92
N TYR A 61 -0.32 -14.57 32.45
CA TYR A 61 -0.05 -14.08 33.81
C TYR A 61 -1.31 -13.64 34.57
N CYS A 62 -1.28 -13.68 35.91
CA CYS A 62 -2.46 -13.41 36.74
C CYS A 62 -2.68 -11.92 37.07
N SER A 63 -1.62 -11.11 37.20
CA SER A 63 -1.73 -9.70 37.62
C SER A 63 -0.60 -8.82 37.08
N VAL A 64 -0.77 -7.50 37.18
CA VAL A 64 0.22 -6.51 36.73
C VAL A 64 1.57 -6.66 37.47
N ALA A 65 1.56 -7.17 38.72
CA ALA A 65 2.80 -7.49 39.43
C ALA A 65 3.59 -8.61 38.73
N CYS A 66 2.91 -9.67 38.28
CA CYS A 66 3.52 -10.73 37.48
C CYS A 66 3.96 -10.21 36.10
N ASN A 67 3.23 -9.27 35.49
CA ASN A 67 3.65 -8.64 34.25
C ASN A 67 4.97 -7.87 34.39
N LYS A 68 5.16 -7.16 35.50
CA LYS A 68 6.39 -6.39 35.75
C LYS A 68 7.60 -7.31 35.94
N ILE A 69 7.47 -8.35 36.75
CA ILE A 69 8.50 -9.38 36.95
C ILE A 69 8.83 -10.06 35.61
N HIS A 70 7.80 -10.39 34.83
CA HIS A 70 7.97 -10.99 33.51
C HIS A 70 8.68 -10.08 32.49
N HIS A 71 8.38 -8.78 32.49
CA HIS A 71 9.05 -7.81 31.61
C HIS A 71 10.52 -7.59 31.98
N GLU A 72 10.85 -7.60 33.28
CA GLU A 72 12.21 -7.43 33.77
C GLU A 72 13.09 -8.64 33.45
N ASN A 73 12.52 -9.85 33.48
CA ASN A 73 13.20 -11.09 33.14
C ASN A 73 12.80 -11.63 31.75
N HIS A 74 12.38 -10.74 30.84
CA HIS A 74 11.98 -11.14 29.50
C HIS A 74 13.20 -11.75 28.80
N PRO A 75 13.11 -13.00 28.30
CA PRO A 75 14.23 -13.60 27.60
C PRO A 75 14.64 -12.67 26.44
N ALA A 76 15.93 -12.37 26.37
CA ALA A 76 16.53 -11.69 25.24
C ALA A 76 16.23 -12.51 23.97
N ASP A 77 16.09 -11.82 22.84
CA ASP A 77 15.86 -12.40 21.52
C ASP A 77 16.78 -13.61 21.34
N PRO A 78 16.28 -14.82 21.02
CA PRO A 78 17.16 -15.96 20.80
C PRO A 78 18.09 -15.63 19.63
N GLU A 79 19.38 -15.49 19.94
CA GLU A 79 20.46 -15.50 18.97
C GLU A 79 20.30 -16.72 18.04
N PRO A 80 20.33 -16.55 16.71
CA PRO A 80 19.97 -17.63 15.80
C PRO A 80 21.12 -18.65 15.75
N ALA A 81 20.95 -19.76 16.46
CA ALA A 81 21.73 -20.97 16.21
C ALA A 81 21.37 -21.52 14.81
N PRO A 82 22.35 -22.03 14.03
CA PRO A 82 22.18 -22.35 12.62
C PRO A 82 21.39 -23.64 12.45
N ALA A 83 20.15 -23.54 11.97
CA ALA A 83 19.34 -24.66 11.53
C ALA A 83 18.86 -24.45 10.09
N ALA A 84 19.04 -25.51 9.31
CA ALA A 84 18.74 -25.77 7.91
C ALA A 84 17.60 -24.96 7.23
N PRO A 85 17.71 -24.72 5.91
CA PRO A 85 16.91 -23.74 5.18
C PRO A 85 15.46 -24.20 5.08
N ARG A 86 14.57 -23.49 5.76
CA ARG A 86 13.13 -23.53 5.49
C ARG A 86 12.69 -22.17 5.01
N SER A 87 12.23 -22.18 3.77
CA SER A 87 11.82 -21.07 2.93
C SER A 87 10.93 -20.04 3.64
N ALA A 88 11.52 -18.87 3.88
CA ALA A 88 10.81 -17.61 4.07
C ALA A 88 11.75 -16.49 3.57
N LEU A 89 11.98 -16.47 2.26
CA LEU A 89 12.63 -15.39 1.53
C LEU A 89 11.69 -15.05 0.38
N SER A 90 10.71 -14.21 0.68
CA SER A 90 9.81 -13.63 -0.33
C SER A 90 9.39 -12.25 0.14
N GLU A 91 10.37 -11.36 0.27
CA GLU A 91 10.26 -9.91 0.07
C GLU A 91 11.62 -9.30 0.39
N SER A 92 12.30 -8.78 -0.65
CA SER A 92 13.52 -7.93 -0.62
C SER A 92 14.74 -8.40 -1.43
N LEU A 93 14.61 -9.40 -2.33
CA LEU A 93 15.59 -9.64 -3.40
C LEU A 93 14.87 -10.10 -4.68
N ALA A 94 14.13 -9.19 -5.33
CA ALA A 94 13.69 -9.40 -6.71
C ALA A 94 14.86 -9.10 -7.67
N THR A 95 15.88 -9.94 -7.63
CA THR A 95 16.78 -10.12 -8.77
C THR A 95 16.01 -10.95 -9.80
N SER A 96 15.51 -10.25 -10.82
CA SER A 96 15.19 -10.72 -12.17
C SER A 96 15.08 -12.24 -12.38
N LEU A 97 13.91 -12.82 -12.12
CA LEU A 97 13.38 -13.78 -13.09
C LEU A 97 12.92 -12.97 -14.32
N PRO A 98 13.03 -13.49 -15.55
CA PRO A 98 12.34 -12.90 -16.68
C PRO A 98 10.84 -12.98 -16.39
N GLN A 99 10.28 -11.91 -15.84
CA GLN A 99 8.82 -11.74 -15.81
C GLN A 99 8.40 -11.79 -17.27
N LEU A 100 7.51 -12.74 -17.59
CA LEU A 100 6.85 -12.74 -18.88
C LEU A 100 6.30 -11.32 -19.09
N PRO A 101 6.56 -10.70 -20.25
CA PRO A 101 6.15 -9.34 -20.50
C PRO A 101 4.65 -9.19 -20.24
N ASP A 102 4.29 -8.35 -19.26
CA ASP A 102 2.89 -8.04 -18.96
C ASP A 102 2.36 -7.18 -20.12
N PRO A 103 1.46 -7.71 -20.97
CA PRO A 103 0.94 -6.98 -22.13
C PRO A 103 0.11 -5.75 -21.73
N SER A 104 -0.21 -5.60 -20.44
CA SER A 104 -0.93 -4.45 -19.90
C SER A 104 -0.02 -3.25 -19.60
N ASN A 105 1.31 -3.43 -19.54
CA ASN A 105 2.23 -2.35 -19.19
C ASN A 105 2.49 -1.41 -20.40
N PRO A 106 2.03 -0.15 -20.37
CA PRO A 106 2.20 0.78 -21.50
C PRO A 106 3.66 1.23 -21.73
N PHE A 107 4.57 0.90 -20.81
CA PHE A 107 5.98 1.28 -20.87
C PHE A 107 6.93 0.13 -21.24
N GLN A 108 6.41 -1.05 -21.57
CA GLN A 108 7.23 -2.23 -21.89
C GLN A 108 8.19 -2.00 -23.08
N ALA A 109 7.79 -1.18 -24.05
CA ALA A 109 8.64 -0.81 -25.19
C ALA A 109 9.91 -0.05 -24.76
N LEU A 110 9.91 0.60 -23.60
CA LEU A 110 11.07 1.30 -23.07
C LEU A 110 12.10 0.31 -22.49
N GLU A 111 11.65 -0.72 -21.78
CA GLU A 111 12.50 -1.72 -21.13
C GLU A 111 13.28 -2.57 -22.15
N SER A 112 12.64 -2.93 -23.26
CA SER A 112 13.25 -3.73 -24.33
C SER A 112 14.11 -2.92 -25.32
N SER A 113 14.09 -1.58 -25.23
CA SER A 113 14.75 -0.70 -26.21
C SER A 113 16.27 -0.69 -26.07
N GLU A 114 16.98 -1.19 -27.10
CA GLU A 114 18.43 -1.05 -27.22
C GLU A 114 18.86 0.42 -27.33
N LYS A 115 18.06 1.24 -28.02
CA LYS A 115 18.36 2.67 -28.20
C LYS A 115 18.43 3.39 -26.85
N LEU A 116 17.53 3.03 -25.93
CA LEU A 116 17.50 3.61 -24.59
C LEU A 116 18.75 3.18 -23.78
N ARG A 117 19.13 1.91 -23.85
CA ARG A 117 20.36 1.39 -23.23
C ARG A 117 21.62 2.07 -23.75
N LEU A 118 21.71 2.29 -25.07
CA LEU A 118 22.80 3.02 -25.70
C LEU A 118 22.87 4.48 -25.24
N LEU A 119 21.72 5.14 -25.06
CA LEU A 119 21.66 6.52 -24.59
C LEU A 119 22.21 6.65 -23.16
N PHE A 120 21.85 5.74 -22.26
CA PHE A 120 22.40 5.71 -20.89
C PHE A 120 23.90 5.42 -20.85
N ARG A 121 24.43 4.65 -21.82
CA ARG A 121 25.87 4.45 -21.97
C ARG A 121 26.59 5.68 -22.51
N LYS A 122 25.95 6.42 -23.43
CA LYS A 122 26.46 7.68 -23.99
C LYS A 122 26.51 8.78 -22.93
N TYR A 123 25.47 8.86 -22.08
CA TYR A 123 25.32 9.90 -21.06
C TYR A 123 25.25 9.28 -19.65
N PRO A 124 26.40 8.99 -19.00
CA PRO A 124 26.43 8.33 -17.69
C PRO A 124 25.84 9.19 -16.56
N GLY A 125 25.79 10.51 -16.72
CA GLY A 125 25.16 11.44 -15.76
C GLY A 125 23.64 11.56 -15.90
N LEU A 126 23.06 11.06 -16.98
CA LEU A 126 21.61 11.14 -17.25
C LEU A 126 20.75 10.52 -16.14
N PRO A 127 21.07 9.34 -15.57
CA PRO A 127 20.28 8.76 -14.48
C PRO A 127 20.16 9.70 -13.27
N ASP A 128 21.25 10.36 -12.87
CA ASP A 128 21.23 11.28 -11.72
C ASP A 128 20.42 12.53 -12.00
N GLN A 129 20.45 13.03 -13.25
CA GLN A 129 19.61 14.14 -13.65
C GLN A 129 18.12 13.77 -13.62
N LEU A 130 17.76 12.58 -14.10
CA LEU A 130 16.38 12.08 -14.05
C LEU A 130 15.91 11.90 -12.61
N ARG A 131 16.75 11.36 -11.71
CA ARG A 131 16.45 11.26 -10.27
C ARG A 131 16.20 12.63 -9.62
N LYS A 132 16.95 13.66 -10.01
CA LYS A 132 16.73 15.03 -9.51
C LYS A 132 15.38 15.61 -9.98
N ILE A 133 15.00 15.32 -11.22
CA ILE A 133 13.70 15.73 -11.77
C ILE A 133 12.57 14.97 -11.05
N ASP A 134 12.72 13.67 -10.84
CA ASP A 134 11.77 12.83 -10.11
C ASP A 134 11.60 13.29 -8.67
N ALA A 135 12.70 13.59 -7.97
CA ALA A 135 12.66 14.13 -6.61
C ALA A 135 11.89 15.45 -6.50
N ALA A 136 11.85 16.27 -7.56
CA ALA A 136 11.06 17.50 -7.59
C ALA A 136 9.55 17.24 -7.64
N THR A 137 9.12 16.05 -8.07
CA THR A 137 7.71 15.65 -8.07
C THR A 137 7.23 15.17 -6.71
N LEU A 138 8.15 14.79 -5.83
CA LEU A 138 7.85 14.22 -4.51
C LEU A 138 7.55 15.31 -3.48
N PRO A 139 6.80 14.99 -2.41
CA PRO A 139 6.57 15.91 -1.31
C PRO A 139 7.90 16.29 -0.63
N PRO A 140 8.10 17.58 -0.28
CA PRO A 140 9.25 17.99 0.51
C PRO A 140 9.29 17.20 1.83
N PRO A 141 10.46 16.64 2.21
CA PRO A 141 10.59 15.80 3.41
C PRO A 141 10.21 16.54 4.72
N GLU A 142 10.20 17.87 4.70
CA GLU A 142 9.91 18.74 5.85
C GLU A 142 8.48 19.31 5.86
N ALA A 143 7.51 18.70 5.16
CA ALA A 143 6.12 19.16 5.14
C ALA A 143 5.34 18.90 6.44
N LYS A 144 6.00 18.94 7.61
CA LYS A 144 5.32 19.02 8.91
C LYS A 144 4.99 20.49 9.17
N PRO A 145 3.73 20.87 9.47
CA PRO A 145 3.41 22.25 9.81
C PRO A 145 4.03 22.60 11.17
N ALA A 146 5.28 23.07 11.16
CA ALA A 146 6.07 23.34 12.36
C ALA A 146 5.68 24.64 13.10
N ILE A 147 4.69 25.39 12.61
CA ILE A 147 4.29 26.67 13.19
C ILE A 147 2.82 26.60 13.60
N PRO A 148 2.48 26.74 14.91
CA PRO A 148 1.09 26.83 15.34
C PRO A 148 0.44 28.06 14.70
N ALA A 149 -0.79 27.88 14.21
CA ALA A 149 -1.56 28.92 13.49
C ALA A 149 -1.69 30.26 14.25
N SER A 150 -1.47 30.25 15.58
CA SER A 150 -1.49 31.41 16.46
C SER A 150 -0.39 32.46 16.19
N LEU A 151 0.70 32.12 15.49
CA LEU A 151 1.82 33.03 15.18
C LEU A 151 1.82 33.61 13.76
N LEU A 152 0.85 33.24 12.91
CA LEU A 152 0.82 33.61 11.48
C LEU A 152 -0.09 34.81 11.15
N LYS A 153 -0.66 35.47 12.17
CA LYS A 153 -1.58 36.60 11.95
C LYS A 153 -0.80 37.84 11.49
N GLY A 154 -0.65 37.99 10.17
CA GLY A 154 -0.02 39.16 9.53
C GLY A 154 1.05 38.82 8.48
N LEU A 155 1.34 37.54 8.22
CA LEU A 155 2.27 37.14 7.16
C LEU A 155 1.57 36.94 5.81
N PRO A 156 2.29 37.13 4.67
CA PRO A 156 1.76 36.85 3.34
C PRO A 156 1.25 35.40 3.23
N PRO A 157 0.30 35.12 2.32
CA PRO A 157 -0.32 33.81 2.21
C PRO A 157 0.74 32.70 2.15
N LYS A 158 0.59 31.72 3.05
CA LYS A 158 1.46 30.56 3.20
C LYS A 158 1.52 29.82 1.87
N GLN A 159 2.73 29.53 1.38
CA GLN A 159 2.94 28.64 0.23
C GLN A 159 2.05 27.41 0.38
N GLU A 160 1.32 27.08 -0.68
CA GLU A 160 0.36 25.98 -0.68
C GLU A 160 1.02 24.71 -0.16
N ALA A 161 0.35 24.02 0.78
CA ALA A 161 0.81 22.73 1.24
C ALA A 161 0.88 21.78 0.04
N TRP A 162 1.95 20.99 -0.03
CA TRP A 162 2.22 20.14 -1.18
C TRP A 162 0.99 19.29 -1.55
N ASN A 163 0.67 19.26 -2.84
CA ASN A 163 -0.34 18.41 -3.44
C ASN A 163 0.21 17.79 -4.75
N HIS A 164 -0.53 16.85 -5.33
CA HIS A 164 -0.10 16.16 -6.55
C HIS A 164 0.14 17.11 -7.73
N ASP A 165 -0.72 18.11 -7.92
CA ASP A 165 -0.61 19.09 -9.01
C ASP A 165 0.64 19.98 -8.86
N ILE A 166 0.96 20.40 -7.64
CA ILE A 166 2.19 21.11 -7.29
C ILE A 166 3.40 20.22 -7.60
N GLY A 167 3.34 18.93 -7.26
CA GLY A 167 4.37 17.95 -7.63
C GLY A 167 4.58 17.86 -9.15
N ILE A 168 3.49 17.75 -9.93
CA ILE A 168 3.56 17.74 -11.40
C ILE A 168 4.18 19.05 -11.91
N GLN A 169 3.78 20.19 -11.37
CA GLN A 169 4.28 21.50 -11.81
C GLN A 169 5.77 21.67 -11.49
N ASN A 170 6.20 21.26 -10.31
CA ASN A 170 7.60 21.26 -9.90
C ASN A 170 8.43 20.34 -10.81
N GLY A 171 7.95 19.12 -11.10
CA GLY A 171 8.60 18.22 -12.05
C GLY A 171 8.71 18.81 -13.45
N LYS A 172 7.64 19.46 -13.95
CA LYS A 172 7.65 20.16 -15.24
C LYS A 172 8.68 21.29 -15.26
N GLU A 173 8.78 22.07 -14.20
CA GLU A 173 9.78 23.14 -14.10
C GLU A 173 11.20 22.57 -14.04
N ALA A 174 11.43 21.55 -13.22
CA ALA A 174 12.71 20.86 -13.11
C ALA A 174 13.15 20.29 -14.47
N LEU A 175 12.24 19.63 -15.19
CA LEU A 175 12.49 19.11 -16.53
C LEU A 175 12.81 20.24 -17.53
N ARG A 176 12.05 21.34 -17.51
CA ARG A 176 12.32 22.51 -18.38
C ARG A 176 13.67 23.13 -18.08
N LYS A 177 14.07 23.22 -16.81
CA LYS A 177 15.38 23.71 -16.39
C LYS A 177 16.49 22.79 -16.86
N ALA A 178 16.36 21.47 -16.64
CA ALA A 178 17.34 20.48 -17.07
C ALA A 178 17.53 20.49 -18.60
N ARG A 179 16.45 20.64 -19.36
CA ARG A 179 16.49 20.70 -20.83
C ARG A 179 17.20 21.95 -21.38
N ARG A 180 17.15 23.05 -20.63
CA ARG A 180 17.82 24.33 -20.96
C ARG A 180 19.24 24.43 -20.40
N ALA A 181 19.71 23.42 -19.66
CA ALA A 181 21.09 23.41 -19.21
C ALA A 181 22.02 23.37 -20.43
N ASP A 182 23.10 24.12 -20.39
CA ASP A 182 24.11 24.10 -21.45
C ASP A 182 25.01 22.87 -21.33
N GLY A 183 25.49 22.38 -22.47
CA GLY A 183 26.39 21.24 -22.57
C GLY A 183 25.70 19.89 -22.47
N GLU A 184 26.51 18.86 -22.23
CA GLU A 184 26.14 17.44 -22.31
C GLU A 184 24.91 17.08 -21.45
N GLN A 185 24.77 17.76 -20.31
CA GLN A 185 23.66 17.61 -19.38
C GLN A 185 22.30 18.01 -19.97
N GLY A 186 22.23 19.07 -20.78
CA GLY A 186 20.99 19.44 -21.45
C GLY A 186 20.74 18.60 -22.69
N ASP A 187 21.81 18.27 -23.42
CA ASP A 187 21.78 17.42 -24.62
C ASP A 187 21.20 16.04 -24.29
N ALA A 188 21.67 15.43 -23.20
CA ALA A 188 21.20 14.14 -22.72
C ALA A 188 19.69 14.13 -22.44
N ILE A 189 19.16 15.18 -21.81
CA ILE A 189 17.74 15.30 -21.47
C ILE A 189 16.89 15.51 -22.72
N ARG A 190 17.37 16.28 -23.72
CA ARG A 190 16.67 16.48 -24.99
C ARG A 190 16.59 15.17 -25.76
N GLU A 191 17.74 14.51 -25.99
CA GLU A 191 17.79 13.23 -26.70
C GLU A 191 16.95 12.15 -25.99
N TYR A 192 17.00 12.08 -24.66
CA TYR A 192 16.14 11.19 -23.87
C TYR A 192 14.67 11.46 -24.13
N SER A 193 14.23 12.72 -23.99
CA SER A 193 12.82 13.07 -24.16
C SER A 193 12.30 12.78 -25.57
N GLU A 194 13.11 13.05 -26.60
CA GLU A 194 12.77 12.77 -28.00
C GLU A 194 12.69 11.26 -28.24
N LEU A 195 13.63 10.49 -27.70
CA LEU A 195 13.66 9.05 -27.83
C LEU A 195 12.45 8.39 -27.16
N ILE A 196 12.09 8.80 -25.94
CA ILE A 196 10.92 8.27 -25.24
C ILE A 196 9.64 8.56 -26.03
N LEU A 197 9.46 9.79 -26.51
CA LEU A 197 8.29 10.15 -27.32
C LEU A 197 8.23 9.33 -28.61
N HIS A 198 9.36 9.14 -29.29
CA HIS A 198 9.42 8.32 -30.49
C HIS A 198 9.06 6.85 -30.22
N LEU A 199 9.60 6.25 -29.15
CA LEU A 199 9.32 4.85 -28.80
C LEU A 199 7.85 4.64 -28.43
N MET A 200 7.28 5.51 -27.60
CA MET A 200 5.87 5.42 -27.20
C MET A 200 4.91 5.60 -28.39
N ASN A 201 5.17 6.59 -29.25
CA ASN A 201 4.34 6.81 -30.43
C ASN A 201 4.45 5.65 -31.44
N THR A 202 5.63 5.05 -31.57
CA THR A 202 5.85 3.90 -32.46
C THR A 202 5.11 2.67 -31.94
N GLU A 203 5.14 2.41 -30.64
CA GLU A 203 4.45 1.26 -30.05
C GLU A 203 2.93 1.39 -30.14
N ASN A 204 2.41 2.59 -29.87
CA ASN A 204 0.98 2.88 -30.03
C ASN A 204 0.55 2.65 -31.50
N ALA A 205 1.31 3.17 -32.46
CA ALA A 205 1.01 2.98 -33.88
C ALA A 205 1.05 1.51 -34.31
N ARG A 206 1.98 0.71 -33.76
CA ARG A 206 2.02 -0.75 -34.01
C ARG A 206 0.81 -1.46 -33.45
N THR A 207 0.45 -1.15 -32.20
CA THR A 207 -0.72 -1.70 -31.53
C THR A 207 -2.00 -1.37 -32.29
N ASP A 208 -2.13 -0.13 -32.78
CA ASP A 208 -3.25 0.30 -33.60
C ASP A 208 -3.34 -0.51 -34.91
N VAL A 209 -2.22 -0.71 -35.60
CA VAL A 209 -2.17 -1.51 -36.84
C VAL A 209 -2.55 -2.97 -36.56
N ASP A 210 -2.05 -3.57 -35.49
CA ASP A 210 -2.37 -4.95 -35.11
C ASP A 210 -3.86 -5.10 -34.77
N ASN A 211 -4.45 -4.13 -34.07
CA ASN A 211 -5.87 -4.10 -33.77
C ASN A 211 -6.72 -3.98 -35.04
N ILE A 212 -6.33 -3.11 -35.97
CA ILE A 212 -7.01 -2.96 -37.27
C ILE A 212 -6.96 -4.27 -38.07
N LEU A 213 -5.81 -4.93 -38.11
CA LEU A 213 -5.65 -6.18 -38.85
C LEU A 213 -6.51 -7.30 -38.25
N ARG A 214 -6.51 -7.45 -36.93
CA ARG A 214 -7.37 -8.42 -36.21
C ARG A 214 -8.85 -8.17 -36.48
N GLN A 215 -9.29 -6.91 -36.44
CA GLN A 215 -10.67 -6.55 -36.74
C GLN A 215 -11.05 -6.90 -38.17
N LYS A 216 -10.18 -6.65 -39.15
CA LYS A 216 -10.44 -6.97 -40.54
C LYS A 216 -10.55 -8.49 -40.77
N MET A 217 -9.66 -9.28 -40.18
CA MET A 217 -9.74 -10.74 -40.25
C MET A 217 -11.05 -11.26 -39.66
N ALA A 218 -11.45 -10.77 -38.48
CA ALA A 218 -12.72 -11.17 -37.85
C ALA A 218 -13.94 -10.80 -38.70
N GLN A 219 -13.92 -9.66 -39.41
CA GLN A 219 -14.99 -9.28 -40.34
C GLN A 219 -15.06 -10.20 -41.56
N GLU A 220 -13.91 -10.58 -42.12
CA GLU A 220 -13.84 -11.53 -43.23
C GLU A 220 -14.35 -12.91 -42.82
N ASP A 221 -13.95 -13.39 -41.64
CA ASP A 221 -14.43 -14.64 -41.06
C ASP A 221 -15.95 -14.61 -40.85
N THR A 222 -16.48 -13.53 -40.28
CA THR A 222 -17.93 -13.36 -40.05
C THR A 222 -18.70 -13.41 -41.38
N ARG A 223 -18.22 -12.71 -42.42
CA ARG A 223 -18.85 -12.73 -43.74
C ARG A 223 -18.81 -14.11 -44.40
N LEU A 224 -17.74 -14.87 -44.18
CA LEU A 224 -17.63 -16.23 -44.68
C LEU A 224 -18.66 -17.14 -44.00
N ILE A 225 -18.78 -17.05 -42.66
CA ILE A 225 -19.78 -17.80 -41.89
C ILE A 225 -21.18 -17.47 -42.38
N GLU A 226 -21.54 -16.20 -42.52
CA GLU A 226 -22.85 -15.78 -43.03
C GLU A 226 -23.18 -16.40 -44.40
N ARG A 227 -22.18 -16.44 -45.31
CA ARG A 227 -22.35 -17.05 -46.63
C ARG A 227 -22.59 -18.55 -46.55
N LEU A 228 -21.84 -19.25 -45.71
CA LEU A 228 -21.99 -20.71 -45.53
C LEU A 228 -23.35 -21.04 -44.91
N MET A 229 -23.76 -20.31 -43.87
CA MET A 229 -25.07 -20.45 -43.23
C MET A 229 -26.22 -20.22 -44.22
N ALA A 230 -26.08 -19.26 -45.14
CA ALA A 230 -27.08 -18.99 -46.17
C ALA A 230 -27.19 -20.10 -47.23
N GLN A 231 -26.08 -20.81 -47.51
CA GLN A 231 -26.07 -21.95 -48.43
C GLN A 231 -26.70 -23.18 -47.80
N GLU A 232 -26.47 -23.45 -46.52
CA GLU A 232 -27.04 -24.60 -45.81
C GLU A 232 -28.56 -24.50 -45.64
N LYS A 233 -29.11 -23.27 -45.58
CA LYS A 233 -30.56 -23.04 -45.43
C LYS A 233 -31.37 -23.32 -46.71
N ARG A 234 -30.73 -23.65 -47.84
CA ARG A 234 -31.39 -24.01 -49.11
C ARG A 234 -31.47 -25.52 -49.29
#